data_AF-Q2VFM7-F1
#
_entry.id   AF-Q2VFM7-F1
#
_cell.length_a   1.000
_cell.length_b   1.000
_cell.length_c   1.000
_cell.angle_alpha   90.00
_cell.angle_beta   90.00
_cell.angle_gamma   90.00
#
_symmetry.space_group_name_H-M   'P 1'
#
loop_
_entity.id
_entity.type
_entity.pdbx_description
1 polymer ?
#
loop_
_entity_poly.entity_id
_entity_poly.type
_entity_poly.pdbx_seq_one_letter_code
_entity_poly.pdbx_strand_id
1 'polypeptide(L)'
;AKIITGLFLAMHYTADTSMAFSSIAHICRDVNNGWLLRSLHANGASFFFICIYLHIGRGMYYGSFLFLETWNIGVILFFLVMA
;
A
#
# COMPACT_ATOMS: atom_id res chain seq x y z
N ALA A 1 6.94 -3.13 5.18
CA ALA A 1 5.65 -3.27 5.89
C ALA A 1 4.51 -3.75 4.99
N LYS A 2 4.25 -3.09 3.84
CA LYS A 2 3.12 -3.41 2.96
C LYS A 2 3.04 -4.85 2.45
N ILE A 3 4.13 -5.37 1.88
CA ILE A 3 4.18 -6.75 1.35
C ILE A 3 3.93 -7.77 2.48
N ILE A 4 4.61 -7.61 3.62
CA ILE A 4 4.51 -8.53 4.76
C ILE A 4 3.09 -8.53 5.36
N THR A 5 2.55 -7.34 5.67
CA THR A 5 1.19 -7.21 6.22
C THR A 5 0.14 -7.68 5.22
N GLY A 6 0.32 -7.40 3.93
CA GLY A 6 -0.58 -7.84 2.87
C GLY A 6 -0.59 -9.36 2.70
N LEU A 7 0.58 -10.00 2.73
CA LEU A 7 0.69 -11.45 2.67
C LEU A 7 -0.02 -12.11 3.86
N PHE A 8 0.17 -11.58 5.07
CA PHE A 8 -0.50 -12.12 6.26
C PHE A 8 -2.02 -11.99 6.21
N LEU A 9 -2.52 -10.86 5.72
CA LEU A 9 -3.95 -10.65 5.50
C LEU A 9 -4.49 -11.58 4.42
N ALA A 10 -3.74 -11.78 3.32
CA ALA A 10 -4.13 -12.66 2.22
C ALA A 10 -4.28 -14.13 2.65
N MET A 11 -3.48 -14.60 3.61
CA MET A 11 -3.62 -15.96 4.17
C MET A 11 -4.96 -16.20 4.88
N HIS A 12 -5.67 -15.14 5.30
CA HIS A 12 -6.92 -15.22 6.05
C HIS A 12 -8.13 -14.64 5.28
N TYR A 13 -7.90 -14.03 4.13
CA TYR A 13 -8.93 -13.39 3.31
C TYR A 13 -9.55 -14.38 2.34
N THR A 14 -10.87 -14.27 2.11
CA THR A 14 -11.59 -15.09 1.12
C THR A 14 -12.12 -14.22 -0.01
N ALA A 15 -11.66 -14.47 -1.24
CA ALA A 15 -12.04 -13.72 -2.44
C ALA A 15 -13.36 -14.21 -3.06
N ASP A 16 -14.38 -14.43 -2.22
CA ASP A 16 -15.75 -14.76 -2.65
C ASP A 16 -16.71 -13.66 -2.18
N THR A 17 -17.63 -13.22 -3.04
CA THR A 17 -18.51 -12.08 -2.75
C THR A 17 -19.40 -12.29 -1.52
N SER A 18 -19.77 -13.53 -1.21
CA SER A 18 -20.60 -13.84 -0.03
C SER A 18 -19.79 -13.85 1.28
N MET A 19 -18.47 -14.03 1.20
CA MET A 19 -17.57 -14.19 2.37
C MET A 19 -16.51 -13.09 2.51
N ALA A 20 -16.36 -12.19 1.53
CA ALA A 20 -15.30 -11.19 1.53
C ALA A 20 -15.37 -10.28 2.78
N PHE A 21 -16.57 -9.80 3.14
CA PHE A 21 -16.74 -8.95 4.31
C PHE A 21 -16.58 -9.73 5.63
N SER A 22 -17.16 -10.94 5.72
CA SER A 22 -17.08 -11.75 6.93
C SER A 22 -15.65 -12.24 7.21
N SER A 23 -14.87 -12.57 6.18
CA SER A 23 -13.45 -12.92 6.34
C SER A 23 -12.60 -11.76 6.86
N ILE A 24 -12.87 -10.52 6.43
CA ILE A 24 -12.23 -9.32 7.01
C ILE A 24 -12.64 -9.14 8.48
N ALA A 25 -13.93 -9.35 8.82
CA ALA A 25 -14.40 -9.25 10.19
C ALA A 25 -13.73 -10.29 11.10
N HIS A 26 -13.57 -11.53 10.61
CA HIS A 26 -12.85 -12.60 11.27
C HIS A 26 -11.36 -12.24 11.50
N ILE A 27 -10.68 -11.67 10.49
CA ILE A 27 -9.31 -11.16 10.65
C ILE A 27 -9.22 -10.15 11.79
N CYS A 28 -10.16 -9.21 11.90
CA CYS A 28 -10.12 -8.20 12.94
C CYS A 28 -10.41 -8.73 14.35
N ARG A 29 -11.30 -9.72 14.48
CA ARG A 29 -11.87 -10.13 15.77
C ARG A 29 -11.23 -11.40 16.33
N ASP A 30 -10.90 -12.34 15.45
CA ASP A 30 -10.62 -13.72 15.84
C ASP A 30 -9.17 -14.13 15.51
N VAL A 31 -8.48 -13.42 14.60
CA VAL A 31 -7.06 -13.63 14.32
C VAL A 31 -6.19 -12.85 15.31
N ASN A 32 -5.22 -13.52 15.93
CA ASN A 32 -4.27 -12.91 16.85
C ASN A 32 -3.57 -11.69 16.23
N ASN A 33 -3.73 -10.51 16.84
CA ASN A 33 -3.24 -9.21 16.34
C ASN A 33 -3.72 -8.83 14.92
N GLY A 34 -4.75 -9.49 14.39
CA GLY A 34 -5.22 -9.24 13.03
C GLY A 34 -5.78 -7.82 12.85
N TRP A 35 -6.41 -7.26 13.88
CA TRP A 35 -6.84 -5.85 13.89
C TRP A 35 -5.67 -4.87 13.68
N LEU A 36 -4.53 -5.15 14.33
CA LEU A 36 -3.35 -4.32 14.25
C LEU A 36 -2.73 -4.44 12.86
N LEU A 37 -2.59 -5.67 12.34
CA LEU A 37 -2.05 -5.93 11.01
C LEU A 37 -2.90 -5.30 9.91
N ARG A 38 -4.23 -5.38 10.00
CA ARG A 38 -5.14 -4.69 9.06
C ARG A 38 -4.98 -3.18 9.16
N SER A 39 -4.93 -2.62 10.37
CA SER A 39 -4.78 -1.19 10.59
C SER A 39 -3.45 -0.67 10.06
N LEU A 40 -2.35 -1.40 10.28
CA LEU A 40 -1.04 -1.09 9.73
C LEU A 40 -1.03 -1.18 8.21
N HIS A 41 -1.67 -2.20 7.62
CA HIS A 41 -1.76 -2.31 6.17
C HIS A 41 -2.56 -1.15 5.57
N ALA A 42 -3.69 -0.78 6.16
CA ALA A 42 -4.53 0.32 5.68
C ALA A 42 -3.81 1.67 5.81
N ASN A 43 -3.35 2.05 7.01
CA ASN A 43 -2.66 3.32 7.23
C ASN A 43 -1.32 3.40 6.49
N GLY A 44 -0.64 2.27 6.33
CA GLY A 44 0.55 2.18 5.51
C GLY A 44 0.30 2.56 4.04
N ALA A 45 -0.93 2.46 3.54
CA ALA A 45 -1.27 2.89 2.17
C ALA A 45 -1.14 4.41 2.06
N SER A 46 -1.80 5.13 2.97
CA SER A 46 -1.77 6.59 3.03
C SER A 46 -0.35 7.10 3.28
N PHE A 47 0.39 6.46 4.19
CA PHE A 47 1.78 6.82 4.43
C PHE A 47 2.66 6.67 3.17
N PHE A 48 2.41 5.62 2.38
CA PHE A 48 3.14 5.40 1.13
C PHE A 48 2.89 6.53 0.12
N PHE A 49 1.65 7.00 -0.02
CA PHE A 49 1.33 8.16 -0.85
C PHE A 49 1.94 9.46 -0.34
N ILE A 50 1.98 9.68 0.99
CA ILE A 50 2.69 10.83 1.57
C ILE A 50 4.16 10.81 1.17
N CYS A 51 4.83 9.67 1.28
CA CYS A 51 6.22 9.52 0.86
C CYS A 51 6.41 9.80 -0.64
N ILE A 52 5.52 9.29 -1.49
CA ILE A 52 5.58 9.52 -2.93
C ILE A 52 5.41 11.01 -3.26
N TYR A 53 4.40 11.69 -2.70
CA TYR A 53 4.18 13.10 -2.99
C TYR A 53 5.35 13.96 -2.54
N LEU A 54 5.93 13.68 -1.37
CA LEU A 54 7.15 14.34 -0.92
C LEU A 54 8.34 14.03 -1.85
N HIS A 55 8.47 12.79 -2.32
CA HIS A 55 9.53 12.39 -3.25
C HIS A 55 9.43 13.12 -4.61
N ILE A 56 8.23 13.18 -5.19
CA ILE A 56 7.95 13.91 -6.44
C ILE A 56 8.21 15.41 -6.22
N GLY A 57 7.67 16.00 -5.14
CA GLY A 57 7.86 17.41 -4.79
C GLY A 57 9.33 17.79 -4.67
N ARG A 58 10.12 16.96 -3.97
CA ARG A 58 11.58 17.10 -3.89
C ARG A 58 12.23 17.02 -5.27
N GLY A 59 11.80 16.07 -6.10
CA GLY A 59 12.34 15.89 -7.45
C GLY A 59 12.08 17.10 -8.36
N MET A 60 10.93 17.73 -8.23
CA MET A 60 10.61 18.99 -8.92
C MET A 60 11.44 20.15 -8.38
N TYR A 61 11.51 20.31 -7.05
CA TYR A 61 12.21 21.43 -6.40
C TYR A 61 13.71 21.47 -6.74
N TYR A 62 14.38 20.31 -6.79
CA TYR A 62 15.81 20.22 -7.09
C TYR A 62 16.14 19.89 -8.55
N GLY A 63 15.16 19.91 -9.47
CA GLY A 63 15.41 19.62 -10.89
C GLY A 63 15.80 18.17 -11.18
N SER A 64 15.51 17.22 -10.28
CA SER A 64 15.84 15.80 -10.47
C SER A 64 15.07 15.14 -11.63
N PHE A 65 14.00 15.77 -12.12
CA PHE A 65 13.30 15.33 -13.33
C PHE A 65 14.14 15.41 -14.60
N LEU A 66 15.29 16.11 -14.57
CA LEU A 66 16.25 16.12 -15.68
C LEU A 66 16.92 14.75 -15.91
N PHE A 67 16.91 13.86 -14.91
CA PHE A 67 17.31 12.46 -15.08
C PHE A 67 16.16 11.67 -15.72
N LEU A 68 15.97 11.88 -17.04
CA LEU A 68 14.78 11.46 -17.78
C LEU A 68 14.41 9.98 -17.58
N GLU A 69 15.37 9.06 -17.69
CA GLU A 69 15.10 7.62 -17.50
C GLU A 69 14.60 7.33 -16.08
N THR A 70 15.28 7.86 -15.06
CA THR A 70 14.90 7.68 -13.65
C THR A 70 13.54 8.32 -13.36
N TRP A 71 13.28 9.50 -13.92
CA TRP A 71 12.02 10.21 -13.76
C TRP A 71 10.86 9.45 -14.41
N ASN A 72 11.03 8.97 -15.64
CA ASN A 72 10.00 8.20 -16.35
C ASN A 72 9.69 6.87 -15.63
N ILE A 73 10.71 6.17 -15.11
CA ILE A 73 10.50 5.00 -14.25
C ILE A 73 9.73 5.40 -12.98
N GLY A 74 10.07 6.54 -12.36
CA GLY A 74 9.35 7.07 -11.20
C GLY A 74 7.87 7.34 -11.49
N VAL A 75 7.55 7.90 -12.67
CA VAL A 75 6.16 8.11 -13.13
C VAL A 75 5.43 6.78 -13.32
N ILE A 76 6.09 5.79 -13.94
CA ILE A 76 5.53 4.43 -14.08
C ILE A 76 5.26 3.82 -12.69
N LEU A 77 6.22 3.89 -11.77
CA LEU A 77 6.06 3.39 -10.40
C LEU A 77 4.90 4.10 -9.67
N PHE A 78 4.72 5.40 -9.88
CA PHE A 78 3.59 6.13 -9.31
C PHE A 78 2.24 5.59 -9.83
N PHE A 79 2.12 5.36 -11.15
CA PHE A 79 0.92 4.76 -11.73
C PHE A 79 0.69 3.32 -11.24
N LEU A 80 1.73 2.51 -11.11
CA LEU A 80 1.63 1.14 -10.57
C LEU A 80 1.14 1.09 -9.12
N VAL A 81 1.42 2.13 -8.34
CA VAL A 81 0.99 2.21 -6.94
C VAL A 81 -0.45 2.69 -6.81
N MET A 82 -0.93 3.47 -7.79
CA MET A 82 -2.33 3.90 -7.85
C MET A 82 -3.28 2.81 -8.33
N ALA A 83 -2.79 1.89 -9.17
CA ALA A 83 -3.53 0.71 -9.63
C ALA A 83 -3.74 -0.31 -8.50
#